data_AF-A0AAN8ETL8-F1
#
_entry.id   AF-A0AAN8ETL8-F1
#
_cell.length_a   1.000
_cell.length_b   1.000
_cell.length_c   1.000
_cell.angle_alpha   90.00
_cell.angle_beta   90.00
_cell.angle_gamma   90.00
#
_symmetry.space_group_name_H-M   'P 1'
#
loop_
_entity.id
_entity.type
_entity.pdbx_description
1 polymer ?
#
loop_
_entity_poly.entity_id
_entity_poly.type
_entity_poly.pdbx_seq_one_letter_code
_entity_poly.pdbx_strand_id
1 'polypeptide(L)'
;MWLSWLMIISGVIVFASLLLGMRAGYGRYTTQSSYVIPARTAWFVQEMPSFVIPVYYLMGCRNIAGILVLSAFIIHYFNRTFIYPFQIKSGNGSPWFVCLSAIVFCMWNGYLQGGYHGQYYDPEDFFSRFLTYIGMSMFAIGMFINI
;
A
#
# COMPACT_ATOMS: atom_id res chain seq x y z
N MET A 1 -17.72 -3.42 -1.99
CA MET A 1 -18.11 -2.47 -3.06
C MET A 1 -18.11 -1.01 -2.58
N TRP A 2 -18.90 -0.61 -1.57
CA TRP A 2 -18.92 0.78 -1.06
C TRP A 2 -17.56 1.32 -0.62
N LEU A 3 -16.78 0.48 0.07
CA LEU A 3 -15.44 0.84 0.52
C LEU A 3 -14.46 1.11 -0.64
N SER A 4 -14.62 0.43 -1.77
CA SER A 4 -13.77 0.64 -2.95
C SER A 4 -14.08 1.98 -3.61
N TRP A 5 -15.35 2.36 -3.69
CA TRP A 5 -15.77 3.66 -4.24
C TRP A 5 -15.23 4.84 -3.46
N LEU A 6 -15.25 4.76 -2.13
CA LEU A 6 -14.69 5.81 -1.28
C LEU A 6 -13.18 5.96 -1.47
N MET A 7 -12.45 4.85 -1.66
CA MET A 7 -11.02 4.90 -1.98
C MET A 7 -10.77 5.58 -3.33
N ILE A 8 -11.57 5.28 -4.36
CA ILE A 8 -11.49 5.94 -5.68
C ILE A 8 -11.75 7.45 -5.56
N ILE A 9 -12.82 7.84 -4.86
CA ILE A 9 -13.18 9.24 -4.65
C ILE A 9 -12.06 9.99 -3.91
N SER A 10 -11.49 9.39 -2.86
CA SER A 10 -10.37 9.97 -2.13
C SER A 10 -9.14 10.18 -3.04
N GLY A 11 -8.87 9.23 -3.94
CA GLY A 11 -7.80 9.34 -4.92
C GLY A 11 -8.02 10.49 -5.92
N VAL A 12 -9.25 10.66 -6.42
CA VAL A 12 -9.60 11.76 -7.33
C VAL A 12 -9.45 13.11 -6.63
N ILE A 13 -9.89 13.24 -5.39
CA ILE A 13 -9.75 14.47 -4.60
C ILE A 13 -8.28 14.80 -4.38
N VAL A 14 -7.46 13.81 -3.96
CA VAL A 14 -6.02 14.00 -3.74
C VAL A 14 -5.34 14.39 -5.05
N PHE A 15 -5.63 13.71 -6.15
CA PHE A 15 -5.07 14.03 -7.47
C PHE A 15 -5.40 15.47 -7.90
N ALA A 16 -6.66 15.89 -7.76
CA ALA A 16 -7.07 17.26 -8.06
C ALA A 16 -6.34 18.27 -7.16
N SER A 17 -6.22 18.00 -5.85
CA SER A 17 -5.51 18.88 -4.91
C SER A 17 -4.02 19.04 -5.26
N LEU A 18 -3.36 17.96 -5.67
CA LEU A 18 -1.95 17.99 -6.08
C LEU A 18 -1.77 18.76 -7.39
N LEU A 19 -2.69 18.62 -8.35
CA LEU A 19 -2.68 19.41 -9.59
C LEU A 19 -2.90 20.90 -9.34
N LEU A 20 -3.72 21.26 -8.36
CA LEU A 20 -3.95 22.64 -7.93
C LEU A 20 -2.76 23.23 -7.14
N GLY A 21 -1.66 22.47 -7.02
CA GLY A 21 -0.40 22.96 -6.44
C GLY A 21 -0.27 22.74 -4.93
N MET A 22 -1.24 22.08 -4.29
CA MET A 22 -1.08 21.66 -2.90
C MET A 22 0.01 20.60 -2.82
N ARG A 23 1.03 20.81 -1.99
CA ARG A 23 2.13 19.84 -1.81
C ARG A 23 1.86 19.00 -0.58
N ALA A 24 2.10 17.69 -0.67
CA ALA A 24 2.07 16.83 0.50
C ALA A 24 3.10 17.33 1.53
N GLY A 25 2.64 17.65 2.74
CA GLY A 25 3.43 18.27 3.81
C GLY A 25 4.45 17.33 4.47
N TYR A 26 5.12 16.48 3.70
CA TYR A 26 6.14 15.55 4.18
C TYR A 26 7.40 15.59 3.30
N GLY A 27 8.55 15.20 3.87
CA GLY A 27 9.83 15.11 3.15
C GLY A 27 10.43 16.49 2.83
N ARG A 28 10.56 16.82 1.54
CA ARG A 28 11.14 18.10 1.07
C ARG A 28 10.26 19.31 1.41
N TYR A 29 8.95 19.10 1.56
CA TYR A 29 7.97 20.14 1.86
C TYR A 29 7.40 20.00 3.28
N THR A 30 8.20 19.47 4.21
CA THR A 30 7.79 19.32 5.61
C THR A 30 7.41 20.69 6.17
N THR A 31 6.13 20.84 6.52
CA THR A 31 5.66 22.00 7.27
C THR A 31 6.12 21.87 8.72
N GLN A 32 6.56 22.98 9.33
CA GLN A 32 6.87 22.97 10.76
C GLN A 32 5.57 22.69 11.53
N SER A 33 5.42 21.46 12.00
CA SER A 33 4.34 21.03 12.88
C SER A 33 4.91 20.80 14.27
N SER A 34 4.13 21.06 15.33
CA SER A 34 4.60 20.86 16.71
C SER A 34 4.94 19.40 17.04
N TYR A 35 4.35 18.44 16.32
CA TYR A 35 4.59 17.02 16.54
C TYR A 35 5.05 16.35 15.25
N VAL A 36 6.36 16.14 15.16
CA VAL A 36 7.03 15.49 14.04
C VAL A 36 7.56 14.14 14.50
N ILE A 37 7.15 13.07 13.82
CA ILE A 37 7.61 11.71 14.08
C ILE A 37 8.86 11.45 13.22
N PRO A 38 9.90 10.78 13.73
CA PRO A 38 11.06 10.40 12.93
C PRO A 38 10.63 9.66 11.65
N ALA A 39 11.21 10.04 10.50
CA ALA A 39 10.81 9.55 9.18
C ALA A 39 10.73 8.02 9.09
N ARG A 40 11.71 7.32 9.69
CA ARG A 40 11.79 5.86 9.71
C ARG A 40 10.63 5.24 10.47
N THR A 41 10.35 5.76 11.68
CA THR A 41 9.26 5.27 12.53
C THR A 41 7.90 5.56 11.91
N ALA A 42 7.70 6.77 11.38
CA ALA A 42 6.48 7.14 10.68
C ALA A 42 6.21 6.20 9.49
N TRP A 43 7.23 5.94 8.68
CA TRP A 43 7.10 5.05 7.52
C TRP A 43 6.84 3.59 7.90
N PHE A 44 7.52 3.10 8.94
CA PHE A 44 7.26 1.76 9.46
C PHE A 44 5.82 1.61 9.95
N VAL A 45 5.37 2.52 10.83
CA VAL A 45 4.03 2.45 11.44
C VAL A 45 2.93 2.66 10.41
N GLN A 46 3.11 3.57 9.45
CA GLN A 46 2.06 3.85 8.47
C GLN A 46 1.83 2.70 7.48
N GLU A 47 2.88 1.99 7.08
CA GLU A 47 2.79 0.92 6.07
C GLU A 47 2.45 -0.45 6.70
N MET A 48 2.75 -0.65 7.99
CA MET A 48 2.55 -1.91 8.71
C MET A 48 1.13 -2.51 8.58
N PRO A 49 0.02 -1.75 8.63
CA PRO A 49 -1.31 -2.32 8.50
C PRO A 49 -1.55 -2.99 7.14
N SER A 50 -0.99 -2.45 6.07
CA SER A 50 -1.07 -3.03 4.72
C SER A 50 -0.25 -4.33 4.59
N PHE A 51 0.65 -4.62 5.52
CA PHE A 51 1.33 -5.92 5.59
C PHE A 51 0.55 -6.91 6.46
N VAL A 52 0.21 -6.51 7.69
CA VAL A 52 -0.39 -7.41 8.69
C VAL A 52 -1.78 -7.90 8.28
N ILE A 53 -2.63 -7.01 7.74
CA ILE A 53 -4.01 -7.35 7.40
C ILE A 53 -4.06 -8.39 6.26
N PRO A 54 -3.36 -8.21 5.12
CA PRO A 54 -3.33 -9.25 4.08
C PRO A 54 -2.68 -10.56 4.53
N VAL A 55 -1.68 -10.54 5.41
CA VAL A 55 -1.11 -11.78 5.98
C VAL A 55 -2.15 -12.57 6.76
N TYR A 56 -2.99 -11.89 7.55
CA TYR A 56 -4.11 -12.53 8.24
C TYR A 56 -5.09 -13.17 7.24
N TYR A 57 -5.45 -12.47 6.16
CA TYR A 57 -6.32 -13.03 5.13
C TYR A 57 -5.69 -14.18 4.35
N LEU A 58 -4.37 -14.14 4.13
CA LEU A 58 -3.63 -15.21 3.44
C LEU A 58 -3.74 -16.54 4.20
N MET A 59 -3.71 -16.53 5.54
CA MET A 59 -3.84 -17.75 6.36
C MET A 59 -5.20 -18.45 6.17
N GLY A 60 -6.25 -17.70 5.83
CA GLY A 60 -7.58 -18.23 5.54
C GLY A 60 -7.85 -18.51 4.07
N CYS A 61 -6.94 -18.11 3.17
CA CYS A 61 -7.13 -18.25 1.73
C CYS A 61 -6.89 -19.68 1.29
N ARG A 62 -7.84 -20.26 0.54
CA ARG A 62 -7.76 -21.62 0.02
C ARG A 62 -7.47 -21.68 -1.48
N ASN A 63 -7.62 -20.56 -2.17
CA ASN A 63 -7.41 -20.48 -3.61
C ASN A 63 -5.96 -20.16 -3.94
N ILE A 64 -5.35 -20.97 -4.80
CA ILE A 64 -3.99 -20.76 -5.31
C ILE A 64 -3.86 -19.39 -6.01
N ALA A 65 -4.84 -18.97 -6.81
CA ALA A 65 -4.81 -17.69 -7.50
C ALA A 65 -4.80 -16.50 -6.51
N GLY A 66 -5.68 -16.56 -5.50
CA GLY A 66 -5.73 -15.58 -4.42
C GLY A 66 -4.43 -15.55 -3.61
N ILE A 67 -3.90 -16.73 -3.26
CA ILE A 67 -2.61 -16.88 -2.56
C ILE A 67 -1.49 -16.23 -3.35
N LEU A 68 -1.38 -16.47 -4.66
CA LEU A 68 -0.32 -15.88 -5.49
C LEU A 68 -0.38 -14.35 -5.51
N VAL A 69 -1.56 -13.78 -5.76
CA VAL A 69 -1.75 -12.32 -5.83
C VAL A 69 -1.52 -11.67 -4.47
N LEU A 70 -2.04 -12.26 -3.38
CA LEU A 70 -1.80 -11.76 -2.04
C LEU A 70 -0.33 -11.89 -1.62
N SER A 71 0.34 -12.98 -2.00
CA SER A 71 1.76 -13.16 -1.71
C SER A 71 2.59 -12.07 -2.38
N ALA A 72 2.30 -11.75 -3.65
CA ALA A 72 2.95 -10.64 -4.35
C ALA A 72 2.73 -9.30 -3.61
N PHE A 73 1.50 -9.02 -3.18
CA PHE A 73 1.17 -7.83 -2.39
C PHE A 73 1.94 -7.78 -1.06
N ILE A 74 1.98 -8.89 -0.33
CA ILE A 74 2.68 -9.02 0.96
C ILE A 74 4.19 -8.84 0.79
N ILE A 75 4.79 -9.42 -0.25
CA ILE A 75 6.23 -9.25 -0.55
C ILE A 75 6.56 -7.78 -0.82
N HIS A 76 5.72 -7.10 -1.60
CA HIS A 76 5.91 -5.66 -1.85
C HIS A 76 5.84 -4.86 -0.54
N TYR A 77 4.83 -5.10 0.29
CA TYR A 77 4.69 -4.41 1.57
C TYR A 77 5.74 -4.84 2.60
N PHE A 78 6.27 -6.05 2.54
CA PHE A 78 7.40 -6.47 3.37
C PHE A 78 8.63 -5.62 3.06
N ASN A 79 8.97 -5.46 1.78
CA ASN A 79 10.07 -4.57 1.39
C ASN A 79 9.80 -3.13 1.83
N ARG A 80 8.59 -2.62 1.63
CA ARG A 80 8.25 -1.23 1.95
C ARG A 80 8.16 -0.93 3.45
N THR A 81 7.74 -1.89 4.26
CA THR A 81 7.60 -1.74 5.71
C THR A 81 8.90 -2.06 6.43
N PHE A 82 9.63 -3.11 6.04
CA PHE A 82 10.81 -3.56 6.79
C PHE A 82 12.13 -3.16 6.15
N ILE A 83 12.25 -3.02 4.83
CA ILE A 83 13.54 -2.72 4.19
C ILE A 83 13.66 -1.21 3.94
N TYR A 84 12.64 -0.61 3.34
CA TYR A 84 12.68 0.78 2.91
C TYR A 84 12.92 1.78 4.05
N PRO A 85 12.35 1.64 5.27
CA PRO A 85 12.63 2.60 6.35
C PRO A 85 14.10 2.69 6.73
N PHE A 86 14.87 1.61 6.55
CA PHE A 86 16.32 1.62 6.77
C PHE A 86 17.09 2.32 5.63
N GLN A 87 16.52 2.36 4.44
CA GLN A 87 17.08 3.08 3.28
C GLN A 87 16.77 4.59 3.32
N ILE A 88 15.84 5.04 4.16
CA ILE A 88 15.50 6.46 4.29
C ILE A 88 16.71 7.24 4.84
N LYS A 89 17.28 8.10 3.97
CA LYS A 89 18.37 9.03 4.27
C LYS A 89 17.89 10.40 4.76
N SER A 90 16.61 10.72 4.59
CA SER A 90 16.03 11.99 5.02
C SER A 90 15.90 12.06 6.55
N GLY A 91 16.49 13.08 7.16
CA GLY A 91 16.31 13.40 8.58
C GLY A 91 15.03 14.19 8.88
N ASN A 92 14.34 14.69 7.86
CA ASN A 92 13.09 15.43 8.02
C ASN A 92 11.98 14.46 8.39
N GLY A 93 11.44 14.59 9.60
CA GLY A 93 10.36 13.73 10.08
C GLY A 93 8.99 14.04 9.46
N SER A 94 8.01 13.19 9.76
CA SER A 94 6.64 13.27 9.25
C SER A 94 5.72 13.95 10.25
N PRO A 95 4.90 14.93 9.85
CA PRO A 95 3.85 15.42 10.71
C PRO A 95 2.89 14.29 11.10
N TRP A 96 2.52 14.24 12.37
CA TRP A 96 1.69 13.16 12.93
C TRP A 96 0.37 12.93 12.16
N PHE A 97 -0.27 13.99 11.67
CA PHE A 97 -1.55 13.91 10.96
C PHE A 97 -1.40 13.28 9.56
N VAL A 98 -0.25 13.46 8.91
CA VAL A 98 0.08 12.79 7.63
C VAL A 98 0.33 11.31 7.89
N CYS A 99 1.05 10.98 8.96
CA CYS A 99 1.25 9.59 9.36
C CYS A 99 -0.10 8.91 9.67
N LEU A 100 -1.00 9.60 10.38
CA LEU A 100 -2.32 9.06 10.72
C LEU A 100 -3.19 8.81 9.48
N SER A 101 -3.24 9.75 8.53
CA SER A 101 -3.99 9.55 7.30
C SER A 101 -3.42 8.39 6.47
N ALA A 102 -2.09 8.24 6.43
CA ALA A 102 -1.43 7.11 5.78
C ALA A 102 -1.73 5.77 6.47
N ILE A 103 -1.79 5.71 7.80
CA ILE A 103 -2.22 4.51 8.56
C ILE A 103 -3.63 4.10 8.15
N VAL A 104 -4.58 5.05 8.15
CA VAL A 104 -5.98 4.78 7.80
C VAL A 104 -6.10 4.29 6.36
N PHE A 105 -5.40 4.93 5.43
CA PHE A 105 -5.35 4.50 4.04
C PHE A 105 -4.76 3.09 3.90
N CYS A 106 -3.67 2.78 4.61
CA CYS A 106 -3.03 1.47 4.58
C CYS A 106 -3.92 0.39 5.20
N MET A 107 -4.60 0.67 6.31
CA MET A 107 -5.59 -0.25 6.88
C MET A 107 -6.70 -0.56 5.89
N TRP A 108 -7.24 0.47 5.26
CA TRP A 108 -8.30 0.33 4.27
C TRP A 108 -7.83 -0.49 3.07
N ASN A 109 -6.69 -0.13 2.48
CA ASN A 109 -6.14 -0.81 1.33
C ASN A 109 -5.82 -2.28 1.64
N GLY A 110 -5.16 -2.55 2.77
CA GLY A 110 -4.88 -3.91 3.23
C GLY A 110 -6.14 -4.74 3.43
N TYR A 111 -7.19 -4.16 4.00
CA TYR A 111 -8.49 -4.83 4.17
C TYR A 111 -9.16 -5.13 2.81
N LEU A 112 -9.19 -4.17 1.89
CA LEU A 112 -9.79 -4.38 0.57
C LEU A 112 -9.07 -5.46 -0.22
N GLN A 113 -7.75 -5.39 -0.29
CA GLN A 113 -6.94 -6.34 -1.06
C GLN A 113 -6.95 -7.72 -0.39
N GLY A 114 -6.71 -7.76 0.93
CA GLY A 114 -6.76 -8.97 1.74
C GLY A 114 -8.10 -9.67 1.68
N GLY A 115 -9.19 -8.95 1.97
CA GLY A 115 -10.53 -9.50 1.98
C GLY A 115 -10.98 -9.98 0.60
N TYR A 116 -10.79 -9.18 -0.45
CA TYR A 116 -11.20 -9.56 -1.80
C TYR A 116 -10.44 -10.78 -2.30
N HIS A 117 -9.10 -10.74 -2.28
CA HIS A 117 -8.29 -11.83 -2.81
C HIS A 117 -8.24 -13.07 -1.92
N GLY A 118 -8.43 -12.90 -0.61
CA GLY A 118 -8.42 -13.98 0.36
C GLY A 118 -9.71 -14.79 0.39
N GLN A 119 -10.87 -14.12 0.23
CA GLN A 119 -12.18 -14.74 0.47
C GLN A 119 -13.10 -14.82 -0.76
N TYR A 120 -12.98 -13.89 -1.71
CA TYR A 120 -13.95 -13.75 -2.81
C TYR A 120 -13.36 -14.00 -4.19
N TYR A 121 -12.04 -13.96 -4.34
CA TYR A 121 -11.37 -14.11 -5.62
C TYR A 121 -11.22 -15.59 -5.97
N ASP A 122 -12.02 -16.05 -6.93
CA ASP A 122 -11.87 -17.37 -7.52
C ASP A 122 -12.05 -17.38 -9.03
N PRO A 123 -10.99 -17.05 -9.81
CA PRO A 123 -11.05 -17.09 -11.26
C PRO A 123 -10.67 -18.49 -11.75
N GLU A 124 -11.64 -19.20 -12.35
CA GLU A 124 -11.40 -20.48 -13.01
C GLU A 124 -10.32 -20.38 -14.11
N ASP A 125 -10.21 -19.24 -14.78
CA ASP A 125 -9.26 -19.02 -15.88
C ASP A 125 -7.93 -18.37 -15.47
N PHE A 126 -7.61 -18.25 -14.17
CA PHE A 126 -6.46 -17.44 -13.72
C PHE A 126 -5.16 -17.79 -14.44
N PHE A 127 -4.85 -19.08 -14.54
CA PHE A 127 -3.63 -19.59 -15.17
C PHE A 127 -3.70 -19.65 -16.70
N SER A 128 -4.90 -19.60 -17.28
CA SER A 128 -5.11 -19.67 -18.73
C SER A 128 -5.19 -18.28 -19.37
N ARG A 129 -5.49 -17.25 -18.57
CA ARG A 129 -5.63 -15.87 -19.05
C ARG A 129 -4.27 -15.23 -19.32
N PHE A 130 -4.05 -14.85 -20.58
CA PHE A 130 -2.89 -14.08 -21.02
C PHE A 130 -2.67 -12.79 -20.20
N LEU A 131 -3.74 -12.10 -19.82
CA LEU A 131 -3.66 -10.88 -19.01
C LEU A 131 -3.03 -11.11 -17.64
N THR A 132 -3.19 -12.30 -17.05
CA THR A 132 -2.58 -12.64 -15.75
C THR A 132 -1.06 -12.59 -15.86
N TYR A 133 -0.49 -13.14 -16.93
CA TYR A 133 0.96 -13.14 -17.18
C TYR A 133 1.50 -11.74 -17.43
N ILE A 134 0.79 -10.92 -18.19
CA ILE A 134 1.15 -9.50 -18.36
C ILE A 134 1.13 -8.81 -16.99
N GLY A 135 0.07 -8.95 -16.20
CA GLY A 135 -0.03 -8.34 -14.88
C GLY A 135 1.11 -8.75 -13.94
N MET A 136 1.42 -10.05 -13.88
CA MET A 136 2.53 -10.57 -13.06
C MET A 136 3.89 -10.04 -13.53
N SER A 137 4.12 -9.97 -14.84
CA SER A 137 5.36 -9.41 -15.40
C SER A 137 5.51 -7.92 -15.10
N MET A 138 4.46 -7.13 -15.27
CA MET A 138 4.45 -5.70 -14.94
C MET A 138 4.70 -5.47 -13.46
N PHE A 139 4.10 -6.28 -12.59
CA PHE A 139 4.36 -6.24 -11.16
C PHE A 139 5.82 -6.54 -10.84
N ALA A 140 6.38 -7.61 -11.40
CA ALA A 140 7.76 -8.02 -11.16
C ALA A 140 8.77 -6.94 -11.62
N ILE A 141 8.58 -6.41 -12.84
CA ILE A 141 9.42 -5.34 -13.39
C ILE A 141 9.29 -4.07 -12.54
N GLY A 142 8.07 -3.66 -12.20
CA GLY A 142 7.83 -2.49 -11.38
C GLY A 142 8.42 -2.60 -9.98
N MET A 143 8.36 -3.80 -9.38
CA MET A 143 8.98 -4.08 -8.08
C MET A 143 10.51 -3.98 -8.18
N PHE A 144 11.13 -4.60 -9.20
CA PHE A 144 12.58 -4.56 -9.40
C PHE A 144 13.12 -3.13 -9.56
N ILE A 145 12.38 -2.25 -10.24
CA ILE A 145 12.76 -0.84 -10.42
C ILE A 145 12.58 -0.03 -9.12
N ASN A 146 11.66 -0.43 -8.24
CA ASN A 146 11.31 0.30 -7.02
C ASN A 146 12.30 0.03 -5.87
N ILE A 147 12.81 -1.21 -5.77
CA ILE A 147 13.85 -1.59 -4.79
C ILE A 147 15.14 -0.81 -5.04
#